data_AF-A0A819BL20-F1
#
_entry.id   AF-A0A819BL20-F1
#
_cell.length_a   1.000
_cell.length_b   1.000
_cell.length_c   1.000
_cell.angle_alpha   90.00
_cell.angle_beta   90.00
_cell.angle_gamma   90.00
#
_symmetry.space_group_name_H-M   'P 1'
#
loop_
_entity.id
_entity.type
_entity.pdbx_description
1 polymer ?
#
loop_
_entity_poly.entity_id
_entity_poly.type
_entity_poly.pdbx_seq_one_letter_code
_entity_poly.pdbx_strand_id
1 'polypeptide(L)'
;MFFPIIKSRSGDECVVALCDQWLIDYGNKEWKDDARRVLQQLNVFSDETRQNFEGVFDWLHEHACSRSYGLGTKLPWDKQYLIESLSDSTIYMAYYTVAHLLQQQDSFDGQKIGPANINPSEMTIDLWDYIFFVNKPYSSLKTNISKETLDLLRNEFQYWYPVDLRSSGKDLIPNHLTYSLYDHVAIWPNQEENRWPKAFRANGHLFLNGEKVIIKFFI
;
A
#
# COMPACT_ATOMS: atom_id res chain seq x y z
N MET A 1 -12.49 -34.98 -3.92
CA MET A 1 -12.23 -33.56 -3.58
C MET A 1 -11.49 -32.97 -4.78
N PHE A 2 -12.15 -32.20 -5.63
CA PHE A 2 -11.48 -31.52 -6.74
C PHE A 2 -10.93 -30.21 -6.19
N PHE A 3 -9.61 -30.11 -6.01
CA PHE A 3 -8.98 -28.82 -5.80
C PHE A 3 -9.06 -28.04 -7.11
N PRO A 4 -9.48 -26.77 -7.09
CA PRO A 4 -9.45 -25.94 -8.29
C PRO A 4 -8.01 -25.85 -8.79
N ILE A 5 -7.81 -26.05 -10.10
CA ILE A 5 -6.51 -25.83 -10.74
C ILE A 5 -6.23 -24.34 -10.69
N ILE A 6 -5.16 -23.94 -9.99
CA ILE A 6 -4.70 -22.56 -9.96
C ILE A 6 -3.86 -22.33 -11.21
N LYS A 7 -4.27 -21.36 -12.04
CA LYS A 7 -3.57 -20.98 -13.27
C LYS A 7 -2.86 -19.65 -13.08
N SER A 8 -1.61 -19.58 -13.51
CA SER A 8 -0.83 -18.34 -13.53
C SER A 8 -1.28 -17.43 -14.69
N ARG A 9 -0.76 -16.20 -14.74
CA ARG A 9 -0.97 -15.31 -15.89
C ARG A 9 -0.29 -15.82 -17.19
N SER A 10 0.74 -16.66 -17.09
CA SER A 10 1.38 -17.31 -18.25
C SER A 10 0.60 -18.53 -18.77
N GLY A 11 -0.45 -18.96 -18.07
CA GLY A 11 -1.23 -20.15 -18.42
C GLY A 11 -0.75 -21.45 -17.76
N ASP A 12 0.35 -21.38 -17.00
CA ASP A 12 0.92 -22.53 -16.29
C ASP A 12 0.04 -22.95 -15.11
N GLU A 13 0.06 -24.24 -14.79
CA GLU A 13 -0.56 -24.77 -13.58
C GLU A 13 0.37 -24.52 -12.39
N CYS A 14 -0.13 -23.79 -11.41
CA CYS A 14 0.64 -23.49 -10.21
C CYS A 14 0.75 -24.73 -9.32
N VAL A 15 1.93 -24.91 -8.73
CA VAL A 15 2.20 -25.93 -7.72
C VAL A 15 2.58 -25.26 -6.39
N VAL A 16 2.42 -25.98 -5.29
CA VAL A 16 2.97 -25.55 -3.99
C VAL A 16 4.46 -25.87 -4.00
N ALA A 17 5.29 -24.86 -3.75
CA ALA A 17 6.73 -25.01 -3.68
C ALA A 17 7.23 -24.56 -2.30
N LEU A 18 8.21 -25.28 -1.78
CA LEU A 18 9.04 -24.81 -0.67
C LEU A 18 10.25 -24.11 -1.28
N CYS A 19 10.33 -22.79 -1.12
CA CYS A 19 11.37 -21.96 -1.71
C CYS A 19 11.76 -20.80 -0.78
N ASP A 20 13.00 -20.33 -0.93
CA ASP A 20 13.47 -19.15 -0.22
C ASP A 20 12.79 -17.89 -0.77
N GLN A 21 12.15 -17.16 0.14
CA GLN A 21 11.21 -16.11 -0.22
C GLN A 21 11.10 -15.11 0.93
N TRP A 22 11.16 -13.80 0.63
CA TRP A 22 10.81 -12.77 1.61
C TRP A 22 9.27 -12.72 1.79
N LEU A 23 8.87 -12.63 3.06
CA LEU A 23 7.49 -12.69 3.52
C LEU A 23 7.17 -11.44 4.36
N ILE A 24 5.94 -10.95 4.29
CA ILE A 24 5.37 -10.04 5.27
C ILE A 24 4.57 -10.88 6.27
N ASP A 25 4.86 -10.76 7.56
CA ASP A 25 4.23 -11.55 8.62
C ASP A 25 2.91 -10.92 9.10
N TYR A 26 1.87 -10.98 8.26
CA TYR A 26 0.51 -10.59 8.68
C TYR A 26 -0.11 -11.59 9.68
N GLY A 27 0.55 -12.74 9.90
CA GLY A 27 0.20 -13.73 10.91
C GLY A 27 0.55 -13.30 12.33
N ASN A 28 1.42 -12.30 12.49
CA ASN A 28 1.80 -11.74 13.78
C ASN A 28 0.58 -11.34 14.60
N LYS A 29 0.48 -11.88 15.83
CA LYS A 29 -0.69 -11.70 16.68
C LYS A 29 -0.92 -10.23 17.09
N GLU A 30 0.13 -9.54 17.51
CA GLU A 30 0.04 -8.15 17.97
C GLU A 30 -0.40 -7.24 16.83
N TRP A 31 0.22 -7.39 15.65
CA TRP A 31 -0.12 -6.59 14.48
C TRP A 31 -1.54 -6.86 13.98
N LYS A 32 -1.99 -8.13 14.01
CA LYS A 32 -3.36 -8.53 13.68
C LYS A 32 -4.38 -7.93 14.66
N ASP A 33 -4.07 -7.91 15.95
CA ASP A 33 -4.94 -7.31 16.97
C ASP A 33 -5.04 -5.78 16.80
N ASP A 34 -3.94 -5.12 16.41
CA ASP A 34 -3.98 -3.70 16.06
C ASP A 34 -4.79 -3.44 14.78
N ALA A 35 -4.65 -4.26 13.74
CA ALA A 35 -5.46 -4.16 12.53
C ALA A 35 -6.97 -4.31 12.82
N ARG A 36 -7.34 -5.24 13.71
CA ARG A 36 -8.73 -5.37 14.21
C ARG A 36 -9.21 -4.12 14.94
N ARG A 37 -8.37 -3.53 15.79
CA ARG A 37 -8.69 -2.28 16.50
C ARG A 37 -8.95 -1.12 15.54
N VAL A 38 -8.21 -1.03 14.44
CA VAL A 38 -8.48 -0.03 13.41
C VAL A 38 -9.76 -0.33 12.65
N LEU A 39 -10.00 -1.60 12.29
CA LEU A 39 -11.23 -1.99 11.61
C LEU A 39 -12.47 -1.56 12.41
N GLN A 40 -12.47 -1.69 13.74
CA GLN A 40 -13.58 -1.26 14.61
C GLN A 40 -13.97 0.22 14.43
N GLN A 41 -13.00 1.08 14.11
CA GLN A 41 -13.20 2.52 13.92
C GLN A 41 -13.44 2.88 12.45
N LEU A 42 -12.97 2.03 11.53
CA LEU A 42 -13.10 2.21 10.09
C LEU A 42 -14.57 2.12 9.66
N ASN A 43 -15.03 3.11 8.90
CA ASN A 43 -16.34 3.04 8.26
C ASN A 43 -16.27 2.19 6.98
N VAL A 44 -16.94 1.03 6.99
CA VAL A 44 -16.98 0.10 5.85
C VAL A 44 -18.35 0.01 5.16
N PHE A 45 -19.29 0.90 5.50
CA PHE A 45 -20.61 1.07 4.88
C PHE A 45 -21.58 -0.12 4.90
N SER A 46 -21.15 -1.36 5.20
CA SER A 46 -22.02 -2.51 5.39
C SER A 46 -21.41 -3.56 6.33
N ASP A 47 -22.28 -4.26 7.06
CA ASP A 47 -21.86 -5.35 7.96
C ASP A 47 -21.25 -6.53 7.19
N GLU A 48 -21.73 -6.81 5.97
CA GLU A 48 -21.14 -7.82 5.08
C GLU A 48 -19.66 -7.49 4.77
N THR A 49 -19.36 -6.23 4.44
CA THR A 49 -17.97 -5.81 4.19
C THR A 49 -17.12 -5.98 5.43
N ARG A 50 -17.65 -5.61 6.61
CA ARG A 50 -16.96 -5.79 7.89
C ARG A 50 -16.64 -7.26 8.16
N GLN A 51 -17.63 -8.14 8.00
CA GLN A 51 -17.46 -9.59 8.18
C GLN A 51 -16.43 -10.18 7.22
N ASN A 52 -16.37 -9.68 5.97
CA ASN A 52 -15.35 -10.11 5.02
C ASN A 52 -13.94 -9.73 5.49
N PHE A 53 -13.71 -8.54 6.06
CA PHE A 53 -12.42 -8.19 6.65
C PHE A 53 -12.07 -9.07 7.85
N GLU A 54 -13.01 -9.26 8.78
CA GLU A 54 -12.79 -10.12 9.97
C GLU A 54 -12.43 -11.55 9.56
N GLY A 55 -13.16 -12.11 8.59
CA GLY A 55 -12.86 -13.44 8.05
C GLY A 55 -11.45 -13.52 7.45
N VAL A 56 -10.96 -12.45 6.82
CA VAL A 56 -9.59 -12.39 6.29
C VAL A 56 -8.55 -12.42 7.40
N PHE A 57 -8.77 -11.68 8.50
CA PHE A 57 -7.85 -11.71 9.64
C PHE A 57 -7.67 -13.11 10.24
N ASP A 58 -8.68 -13.97 10.14
CA ASP A 58 -8.62 -15.32 10.71
C ASP A 58 -7.73 -16.27 9.91
N TRP A 59 -7.72 -16.18 8.57
CA TRP A 59 -6.90 -17.05 7.71
C TRP A 59 -5.64 -16.39 7.17
N LEU A 60 -5.48 -15.08 7.29
CA LEU A 60 -4.29 -14.38 6.82
C LEU A 60 -3.10 -14.67 7.73
N HIS A 61 -2.02 -15.13 7.10
CA HIS A 61 -0.74 -15.48 7.69
C HIS A 61 0.39 -14.77 6.92
N GLU A 62 1.53 -15.41 6.72
CA GLU A 62 2.64 -14.85 5.95
C GLU A 62 2.26 -14.69 4.47
N HIS A 63 2.57 -13.52 3.90
CA HIS A 63 2.35 -13.22 2.47
C HIS A 63 3.69 -13.08 1.75
N ALA A 64 3.88 -13.84 0.67
CA ALA A 64 5.07 -13.78 -0.17
C ALA A 64 5.15 -12.44 -0.94
N CYS A 65 6.06 -11.56 -0.51
CA CYS A 65 6.16 -10.19 -1.02
C CYS A 65 7.28 -9.98 -2.05
N SER A 66 8.22 -10.92 -2.20
CA SER A 66 9.28 -10.88 -3.22
C SER A 66 8.98 -11.67 -4.50
N ARG A 67 9.58 -11.27 -5.62
CA ARG A 67 9.58 -12.00 -6.91
C ARG A 67 10.93 -11.88 -7.61
N SER A 68 11.28 -12.87 -8.42
CA SER A 68 12.52 -12.88 -9.22
C SER A 68 12.34 -12.38 -10.66
N TYR A 69 11.10 -12.18 -11.12
CA TYR A 69 10.78 -11.77 -12.48
C TYR A 69 9.61 -10.77 -12.51
N GLY A 70 9.64 -9.83 -13.46
CA GLY A 70 8.61 -8.82 -13.69
C GLY A 70 9.17 -7.39 -13.60
N LEU A 71 8.24 -6.43 -13.49
CA LEU A 71 8.54 -5.03 -13.20
C LEU A 71 8.19 -4.73 -11.75
N GLY A 72 8.89 -3.78 -11.15
CA GLY A 72 8.67 -3.33 -9.78
C GLY A 72 9.92 -2.69 -9.18
N THR A 73 9.85 -2.37 -7.89
CA THR A 73 10.99 -1.84 -7.12
C THR A 73 11.78 -3.00 -6.51
N LYS A 74 13.12 -2.94 -6.56
CA LYS A 74 13.99 -3.95 -5.93
C LYS A 74 13.97 -3.82 -4.41
N LEU A 75 14.05 -4.94 -3.70
CA LEU A 75 14.29 -4.91 -2.25
C LEU A 75 15.64 -4.21 -1.98
N PRO A 76 15.70 -3.26 -1.01
CA PRO A 76 16.87 -2.41 -0.85
C PRO A 76 18.08 -3.17 -0.27
N TRP A 77 17.86 -4.19 0.56
CA TRP A 77 18.91 -5.05 1.13
C TRP A 77 19.21 -6.31 0.28
N ASP A 78 18.29 -6.71 -0.60
CA ASP A 78 18.46 -7.92 -1.42
C ASP A 78 17.96 -7.71 -2.86
N LYS A 79 18.82 -7.10 -3.68
CA LYS A 79 18.49 -6.58 -5.02
C LYS A 79 18.25 -7.68 -6.07
N GLN A 80 18.37 -8.95 -5.72
CA GLN A 80 17.97 -10.07 -6.58
C GLN A 80 16.43 -10.17 -6.69
N TYR A 81 15.71 -9.67 -5.68
CA TYR A 81 14.27 -9.71 -5.60
C TYR A 81 13.63 -8.35 -5.89
N LEU A 82 12.47 -8.41 -6.53
CA LEU A 82 11.51 -7.32 -6.75
C LEU A 82 10.40 -7.43 -5.71
N ILE A 83 9.88 -6.30 -5.26
CA ILE A 83 8.66 -6.23 -4.45
C ILE A 83 7.46 -6.49 -5.37
N GLU A 84 6.52 -7.29 -4.91
CA GLU A 84 5.34 -7.65 -5.69
C GLU A 84 4.21 -6.63 -5.58
N SER A 85 3.34 -6.62 -6.59
CA SER A 85 2.33 -5.60 -6.82
C SER A 85 1.32 -5.35 -5.69
N LEU A 86 0.99 -6.35 -4.86
CA LEU A 86 0.06 -6.14 -3.73
C LEU A 86 0.79 -5.64 -2.47
N SER A 87 2.13 -5.66 -2.46
CA SER A 87 2.97 -5.28 -1.32
C SER A 87 3.57 -3.88 -1.47
N ASP A 88 3.77 -3.37 -2.70
CA ASP A 88 4.20 -1.99 -2.95
C ASP A 88 3.05 -0.99 -3.11
N SER A 89 1.80 -1.43 -2.93
CA SER A 89 0.58 -0.67 -3.20
C SER A 89 -0.30 -0.39 -1.97
N THR A 90 0.26 -0.46 -0.76
CA THR A 90 -0.53 -0.44 0.48
C THR A 90 -0.64 0.92 1.15
N ILE A 91 0.42 1.75 1.09
CA ILE A 91 0.48 3.09 1.73
C ILE A 91 0.82 4.22 0.75
N TYR A 92 0.81 3.94 -0.56
CA TYR A 92 1.17 4.90 -1.62
C TYR A 92 0.27 6.16 -1.64
N MET A 93 -0.86 6.14 -0.95
CA MET A 93 -1.71 7.31 -0.76
C MET A 93 -0.99 8.44 -0.02
N ALA A 94 -0.04 8.11 0.88
CA ALA A 94 0.81 9.11 1.51
C ALA A 94 1.75 9.78 0.50
N TYR A 95 2.22 9.04 -0.51
CA TYR A 95 3.02 9.60 -1.59
C TYR A 95 2.24 10.62 -2.43
N TYR A 96 0.92 10.43 -2.61
CA TYR A 96 0.10 11.39 -3.36
C TYR A 96 0.15 12.81 -2.79
N THR A 97 0.27 12.96 -1.46
CA THR A 97 0.29 14.28 -0.83
C THR A 97 1.51 15.10 -1.22
N VAL A 98 2.63 14.44 -1.55
CA VAL A 98 3.91 15.11 -1.86
C VAL A 98 4.36 14.92 -3.31
N ALA A 99 3.69 14.06 -4.08
CA ALA A 99 4.07 13.74 -5.47
C ALA A 99 4.17 15.01 -6.35
N HIS A 100 3.24 15.95 -6.19
CA HIS A 100 3.22 17.21 -6.96
C HIS A 100 4.37 18.17 -6.62
N LEU A 101 5.05 17.97 -5.49
CA LEU A 101 6.23 18.74 -5.09
C LEU A 101 7.53 18.07 -5.57
N LEU A 102 7.56 16.74 -5.57
CA LEU A 102 8.73 15.93 -5.93
C LEU A 102 8.84 15.68 -7.43
N GLN A 103 7.71 15.50 -8.12
CA GLN A 103 7.62 15.23 -9.54
C GLN A 103 6.97 16.42 -10.25
N GLN A 104 7.43 16.74 -11.45
CA GLN A 104 6.73 17.72 -12.29
C GLN A 104 5.37 17.16 -12.74
N GLN A 105 4.34 18.02 -12.79
CA GLN A 105 2.94 17.64 -13.07
C GLN A 105 2.75 16.78 -14.35
N ASP A 106 3.60 16.97 -15.36
CA ASP A 106 3.54 16.24 -16.64
C ASP A 106 4.59 15.11 -16.76
N SER A 107 5.24 14.71 -15.66
CA SER A 107 6.28 13.66 -15.65
C SER A 107 5.81 12.43 -14.88
N PHE A 108 5.07 11.55 -15.55
CA PHE A 108 4.57 10.30 -14.96
C PHE A 108 5.66 9.26 -14.68
N ASP A 109 6.83 9.40 -15.30
CA ASP A 109 8.01 8.55 -15.12
C ASP A 109 9.01 9.10 -14.09
N GLY A 110 8.72 10.25 -13.49
CA GLY A 110 9.60 10.90 -12.49
C GLY A 110 10.94 11.39 -13.03
N GLN A 111 11.13 11.50 -14.36
CA GLN A 111 12.39 11.98 -14.95
C GLN A 111 12.62 13.48 -14.74
N LYS A 112 11.54 14.26 -14.59
CA LYS A 112 11.64 15.71 -14.36
C LYS A 112 11.42 16.04 -12.89
N ILE A 113 12.39 16.77 -12.34
CA ILE A 113 12.39 17.22 -10.95
C ILE A 113 11.22 18.18 -10.73
N GLY A 114 10.48 17.97 -9.64
CA GLY A 114 9.37 18.81 -9.24
C GLY A 114 9.78 20.17 -8.64
N PRO A 115 8.81 21.01 -8.27
CA PRO A 115 9.06 22.37 -7.79
C PRO A 115 9.84 22.45 -6.47
N ALA A 116 9.89 21.38 -5.67
CA ALA A 116 10.73 21.32 -4.47
C ALA A 116 12.24 21.24 -4.80
N ASN A 117 12.59 20.99 -6.07
CA ASN A 117 13.97 20.87 -6.54
C ASN A 117 14.81 19.85 -5.76
N ILE A 118 14.21 18.69 -5.44
CA ILE A 118 14.87 17.59 -4.73
C ILE A 118 15.14 16.47 -5.74
N ASN A 119 16.40 16.04 -5.87
CA ASN A 119 16.72 14.90 -6.71
C ASN A 119 16.27 13.59 -6.03
N PRO A 120 15.83 12.57 -6.81
CA PRO A 120 15.44 11.28 -6.24
C PRO A 120 16.53 10.63 -5.38
N SER A 121 17.81 10.83 -5.72
CA SER A 121 18.95 10.30 -4.95
C SER A 121 19.16 10.97 -3.60
N GLU A 122 18.57 12.14 -3.36
CA GLU A 122 18.66 12.86 -2.09
C GLU A 122 17.61 12.37 -1.07
N MET A 123 16.55 11.70 -1.53
CA MET A 123 15.46 11.20 -0.68
C MET A 123 15.88 9.96 0.12
N THR A 124 16.53 10.19 1.25
CA THR A 124 16.91 9.16 2.22
C THR A 124 15.75 8.76 3.13
N ILE A 125 15.89 7.64 3.84
CA ILE A 125 14.92 7.19 4.86
C ILE A 125 14.68 8.29 5.91
N ASP A 126 15.73 8.96 6.39
CA ASP A 126 15.58 10.04 7.38
C ASP A 126 14.77 11.25 6.87
N LEU A 127 14.82 11.53 5.55
CA LEU A 127 13.98 12.58 4.96
C LEU A 127 12.51 12.14 4.87
N TRP A 128 12.27 10.88 4.50
CA TRP A 128 10.92 10.32 4.52
C TRP A 128 10.34 10.29 5.94
N ASP A 129 11.14 9.89 6.92
CA ASP A 129 10.78 9.96 8.34
C ASP A 129 10.41 11.39 8.74
N TYR A 130 11.20 12.39 8.30
CA TYR A 130 10.88 13.79 8.57
C TYR A 130 9.52 14.19 8.01
N ILE A 131 9.21 13.81 6.78
CA ILE A 131 7.98 14.20 6.10
C ILE A 131 6.76 13.53 6.75
N PHE A 132 6.86 12.23 7.05
CA PHE A 132 5.71 11.41 7.46
C PHE A 132 5.56 11.19 8.97
N PHE A 133 6.60 11.46 9.77
CA PHE A 133 6.56 11.38 11.23
C PHE A 133 6.81 12.75 11.87
N VAL A 134 5.79 13.30 12.52
CA VAL A 134 5.77 14.66 13.07
C VAL A 134 6.89 14.88 14.10
N ASN A 135 7.29 13.81 14.80
CA ASN A 135 8.25 13.88 15.91
C ASN A 135 9.73 13.87 15.47
N LYS A 136 10.03 13.72 14.18
CA LYS A 136 11.41 13.73 13.68
C LYS A 136 11.92 15.18 13.55
N PRO A 137 12.94 15.62 14.31
CA PRO A 137 13.42 17.01 14.26
C PRO A 137 14.36 17.24 13.06
N TYR A 138 14.28 18.43 12.45
CA TYR A 138 15.12 18.78 11.28
C TYR A 138 16.61 18.74 11.62
N SER A 139 16.97 19.12 12.86
CA SER A 139 18.35 19.09 13.36
C SER A 139 18.99 17.70 13.37
N SER A 140 18.20 16.63 13.26
CA SER A 140 18.72 15.26 13.16
C SER A 140 19.11 14.85 11.72
N LEU A 141 18.71 15.65 10.72
CA LEU A 141 18.87 15.29 9.31
C LEU A 141 20.25 15.68 8.79
N LYS A 142 20.83 14.80 7.98
CA LYS A 142 22.04 15.09 7.20
C LYS A 142 21.64 15.40 5.76
N THR A 143 21.31 16.66 5.49
CA THR A 143 20.82 17.12 4.18
C THR A 143 21.21 18.57 3.89
N ASN A 144 21.27 18.91 2.60
CA ASN A 144 21.41 20.29 2.12
C ASN A 144 20.06 20.92 1.73
N ILE A 145 18.97 20.15 1.77
CA ILE A 145 17.62 20.62 1.47
C ILE A 145 17.16 21.50 2.64
N SER A 146 16.67 22.70 2.35
CA SER A 146 16.27 23.64 3.39
C SER A 146 15.11 23.12 4.24
N LYS A 147 15.05 23.57 5.48
CA LYS A 147 13.97 23.24 6.41
C LYS A 147 12.61 23.67 5.85
N GLU A 148 12.55 24.84 5.24
CA GLU A 148 11.34 25.41 4.65
C GLU A 148 10.77 24.49 3.56
N THR A 149 11.63 23.93 2.72
CA THR A 149 11.21 22.97 1.68
C THR A 149 10.70 21.68 2.29
N LEU A 150 11.42 21.07 3.24
CA LEU A 150 10.95 19.84 3.88
C LEU A 150 9.67 20.04 4.71
N ASP A 151 9.52 21.21 5.34
CA ASP A 151 8.30 21.59 6.04
C ASP A 151 7.11 21.69 5.10
N LEU A 152 7.32 22.19 3.87
CA LEU A 152 6.25 22.22 2.86
C LEU A 152 5.72 20.80 2.56
N LEU A 153 6.62 19.83 2.30
CA LEU A 153 6.22 18.44 2.06
C LEU A 153 5.51 17.83 3.28
N ARG A 154 6.04 18.07 4.47
CA ARG A 154 5.43 17.61 5.72
C ARG A 154 4.05 18.21 5.92
N ASN A 155 3.88 19.50 5.64
CA ASN A 155 2.60 20.20 5.82
C ASN A 155 1.53 19.68 4.86
N GLU A 156 1.88 19.41 3.60
CA GLU A 156 0.97 18.74 2.64
C GLU A 156 0.50 17.39 3.18
N PHE A 157 1.42 16.54 3.65
CA PHE A 157 1.03 15.26 4.27
C PHE A 157 0.14 15.46 5.50
N GLN A 158 0.54 16.32 6.44
CA GLN A 158 -0.20 16.53 7.67
C GLN A 158 -1.61 17.08 7.45
N TYR A 159 -1.79 17.89 6.39
CA TYR A 159 -3.08 18.48 6.01
C TYR A 159 -4.00 17.45 5.36
N TRP A 160 -3.51 16.71 4.36
CA TRP A 160 -4.33 15.80 3.56
C TRP A 160 -4.58 14.45 4.20
N TYR A 161 -3.68 13.96 5.06
CA TYR A 161 -3.82 12.66 5.71
C TYR A 161 -4.59 12.79 7.03
N PRO A 162 -5.43 11.82 7.42
CA PRO A 162 -5.55 10.45 6.89
C PRO A 162 -6.40 10.33 5.61
N VAL A 163 -6.36 9.15 4.99
CA VAL A 163 -7.26 8.81 3.87
C VAL A 163 -8.72 8.81 4.33
N ASP A 164 -9.48 9.83 3.90
CA ASP A 164 -10.90 9.94 4.26
C ASP A 164 -11.77 8.84 3.63
N LEU A 165 -11.50 8.50 2.37
CA LEU A 165 -12.23 7.45 1.65
C LEU A 165 -11.34 6.71 0.65
N ARG A 166 -11.33 5.38 0.74
CA ARG A 166 -10.80 4.48 -0.29
C ARG A 166 -11.94 3.68 -0.90
N SER A 167 -12.19 3.83 -2.21
CA SER A 167 -13.21 3.05 -2.92
C SER A 167 -12.56 1.96 -3.75
N SER A 168 -13.13 0.75 -3.74
CA SER A 168 -12.69 -0.34 -4.62
C SER A 168 -13.78 -1.39 -4.85
N GLY A 169 -13.53 -2.31 -5.79
CA GLY A 169 -14.30 -3.55 -5.91
C GLY A 169 -14.12 -4.45 -4.69
N LYS A 170 -15.16 -5.23 -4.36
CA LYS A 170 -15.16 -6.18 -3.24
C LYS A 170 -14.07 -7.26 -3.33
N ASP A 171 -13.54 -7.52 -4.52
CA ASP A 171 -12.46 -8.46 -4.79
C ASP A 171 -11.11 -8.05 -4.16
N LEU A 172 -10.94 -6.78 -3.79
CA LEU A 172 -9.72 -6.32 -3.11
C LEU A 172 -9.79 -6.39 -1.57
N ILE A 173 -10.96 -6.72 -0.98
CA ILE A 173 -11.08 -6.93 0.46
C ILE A 173 -10.10 -8.01 0.96
N PRO A 174 -10.06 -9.23 0.38
CA PRO A 174 -9.23 -10.31 0.91
C PRO A 174 -7.72 -10.16 0.64
N ASN A 175 -7.27 -9.04 0.07
CA ASN A 175 -5.87 -8.79 -0.23
C ASN A 175 -5.52 -7.31 0.01
N HIS A 176 -5.39 -6.50 -1.04
CA HIS A 176 -4.92 -5.12 -1.01
C HIS A 176 -5.56 -4.26 0.09
N LEU A 177 -6.89 -4.27 0.25
CA LEU A 177 -7.52 -3.42 1.27
C LEU A 177 -7.15 -3.87 2.69
N THR A 178 -7.06 -5.18 2.92
CA THR A 178 -6.59 -5.73 4.19
C THR A 178 -5.11 -5.38 4.41
N TYR A 179 -4.26 -5.57 3.41
CA TYR A 179 -2.82 -5.25 3.49
C TYR A 179 -2.58 -3.76 3.73
N SER A 180 -3.34 -2.91 3.04
CA SER A 180 -3.33 -1.46 3.27
C SER A 180 -3.65 -1.14 4.73
N LEU A 181 -4.66 -1.76 5.34
CA LEU A 181 -4.98 -1.54 6.75
C LEU A 181 -3.81 -1.95 7.67
N TYR A 182 -3.26 -3.15 7.46
CA TYR A 182 -2.10 -3.64 8.21
C TYR A 182 -0.91 -2.67 8.12
N ASP A 183 -0.54 -2.26 6.91
CA ASP A 183 0.64 -1.42 6.71
C ASP A 183 0.46 0.00 7.26
N HIS A 184 -0.75 0.57 7.20
CA HIS A 184 -1.01 1.85 7.87
C HIS A 184 -0.82 1.75 9.38
N VAL A 185 -1.21 0.63 9.97
CA VAL A 185 -1.02 0.36 11.41
C VAL A 185 0.45 0.19 11.76
N ALA A 186 1.22 -0.53 10.93
CA ALA A 186 2.65 -0.73 11.18
C ALA A 186 3.45 0.56 11.07
N ILE A 187 3.13 1.41 10.07
CA ILE A 187 3.88 2.64 9.83
C ILE A 187 3.48 3.75 10.81
N TRP A 188 2.19 3.90 11.10
CA TRP A 188 1.68 4.90 12.05
C TRP A 188 0.93 4.22 13.22
N PRO A 189 1.63 3.56 14.16
CA PRO A 189 0.99 2.74 15.20
C PRO A 189 0.23 3.57 16.26
N ASN A 190 0.54 4.86 16.36
CA ASN A 190 -0.07 5.75 17.35
C ASN A 190 -1.41 6.29 16.85
N GLN A 191 -2.49 5.83 17.45
CA GLN A 191 -3.85 6.32 17.17
C GLN A 191 -3.99 7.84 17.40
N GLU A 192 -3.22 8.40 18.33
CA GLU A 192 -3.20 9.84 18.64
C GLU A 192 -2.71 10.69 17.46
N GLU A 193 -1.93 10.12 16.54
CA GLU A 193 -1.50 10.80 15.31
C GLU A 193 -2.57 10.78 14.22
N ASN A 194 -3.65 10.00 14.41
CA ASN A 194 -4.84 9.90 13.55
C ASN A 194 -4.53 9.74 12.05
N ARG A 195 -3.54 8.88 11.72
CA ARG A 195 -3.13 8.64 10.33
C ARG A 195 -3.73 7.38 9.70
N TRP A 196 -4.56 6.65 10.44
CA TRP A 196 -5.26 5.48 9.91
C TRP A 196 -6.39 5.87 8.95
N PRO A 197 -6.69 5.04 7.94
CA PRO A 197 -7.80 5.30 7.03
C PRO A 197 -9.13 5.45 7.77
N LYS A 198 -9.98 6.38 7.34
CA LYS A 198 -11.27 6.64 7.98
C LYS A 198 -12.41 5.81 7.39
N ALA A 199 -12.39 5.55 6.08
CA ALA A 199 -13.46 4.79 5.44
C ALA A 199 -13.01 4.01 4.20
N PHE A 200 -13.44 2.76 4.10
CA PHE A 200 -13.27 1.90 2.92
C PHE A 200 -14.64 1.53 2.33
N ARG A 201 -14.88 1.84 1.06
CA ARG A 201 -16.14 1.52 0.38
C ARG A 201 -15.92 0.44 -0.69
N ALA A 202 -16.51 -0.72 -0.47
CA ALA A 202 -16.51 -1.81 -1.43
C ALA A 202 -17.76 -1.77 -2.32
N ASN A 203 -17.59 -1.89 -3.64
CA ASN A 203 -18.69 -2.04 -4.60
C ASN A 203 -18.65 -3.41 -5.30
N GLY A 204 -19.80 -3.84 -5.83
CA GLY A 204 -19.88 -5.01 -6.70
C GLY A 204 -19.21 -4.78 -8.06
N HIS A 205 -19.04 -5.86 -8.82
CA HIS A 205 -18.55 -5.76 -10.20
C HIS A 205 -19.58 -5.09 -11.11
N LEU A 206 -19.10 -4.36 -12.10
CA LEU A 206 -19.94 -3.74 -13.12
C LEU A 206 -20.51 -4.81 -14.06
N PHE A 207 -21.82 -4.76 -14.30
CA PHE A 207 -22.52 -5.51 -15.34
C PHE A 207 -22.90 -4.58 -16.48
N LEU A 208 -22.96 -5.11 -17.70
CA LEU A 208 -23.46 -4.38 -18.87
C LEU A 208 -24.59 -5.20 -19.49
N ASN A 209 -25.78 -4.59 -19.62
CA ASN A 209 -26.99 -5.25 -20.13
C ASN A 209 -27.37 -6.54 -19.37
N GLY A 210 -27.14 -6.58 -18.05
CA GLY A 210 -27.40 -7.75 -17.22
C GLY A 210 -26.33 -8.86 -17.31
N GLU A 211 -25.33 -8.68 -18.17
CA GLU A 211 -24.28 -9.67 -18.40
C GLU A 211 -22.94 -9.24 -17.78
N LYS A 212 -22.12 -10.24 -17.45
CA LYS A 212 -20.74 -10.00 -17.02
C LYS A 212 -19.95 -9.42 -18.19
N VAL A 213 -19.26 -8.30 -17.97
CA VAL A 213 -18.38 -7.72 -18.99
C VAL A 213 -17.19 -8.67 -19.22
N ILE A 214 -17.08 -9.19 -20.43
CA ILE A 214 -15.96 -10.04 -20.87
C ILE A 214 -15.37 -9.41 -22.12
N ILE A 215 -14.14 -8.92 -22.03
CA ILE A 215 -13.36 -8.51 -23.20
C ILE A 215 -12.69 -9.77 -23.74
N LYS A 216 -13.20 -10.28 -24.86
CA LYS A 216 -12.54 -11.34 -25.61
C LYS A 216 -11.67 -10.69 -26.68
N PHE A 217 -10.36 -10.80 -26.54
CA PHE A 217 -9.45 -10.52 -27.63
C PHE A 217 -9.55 -11.67 -28.63
N PHE A 218 -10.08 -11.40 -29.81
CA PHE A 218 -9.92 -12.30 -30.95
C PHE A 218 -8.49 -12.06 -31.46
N ILE A 219 -7.59 -12.96 -31.08
CA ILE A 219 -6.23 -13.05 -31.64
C ILE A 219 -6.27 -14.10 -32.75
#